data_AF-A0A0X8XZ11-F1
#
_entry.id   AF-A0A0X8XZ11-F1
#
_cell.length_a   1.000
_cell.length_b   1.000
_cell.length_c   1.000
_cell.angle_alpha   90.00
_cell.angle_beta   90.00
_cell.angle_gamma   90.00
#
_symmetry.space_group_name_H-M   'P 1'
#
loop_
_entity.id
_entity.type
_entity.pdbx_description
1 polymer ?
#
loop_
_entity_poly.entity_id
_entity_poly.type
_entity_poly.pdbx_seq_one_letter_code
_entity_poly.pdbx_strand_id
1 'polypeptide(L)'
;MAMNRYHNQAVETLARPDLDALIDERVRYTVRYADEHSPFYRRWFERHNVLPEAIREHEDLRDLPIISGATIRRYQPPQAGAFCFKSVPWEAVFTINETSGTSGIPKSFFLTWEDWERYAEKYARLFVSQGFGPGDRVVVCTSYGMNVGANTMTLAARDLGVTIIRRGNAPSRSG
;
A
#
# COMPACT_ATOMS: atom_id res chain seq x y z
N MET A 1 -3.97 21.47 25.09
CA MET A 1 -3.88 20.00 25.26
C MET A 1 -2.61 19.56 24.57
N ALA A 2 -1.74 18.80 25.24
CA ALA A 2 -0.56 18.23 24.58
C ALA A 2 -1.05 17.27 23.49
N MET A 3 -0.71 17.55 22.23
CA MET A 3 -1.02 16.61 21.16
C MET A 3 -0.29 15.29 21.43
N ASN A 4 -1.03 14.19 21.33
CA ASN A 4 -0.44 12.87 21.41
C ASN A 4 0.59 12.74 20.28
N ARG A 5 1.84 12.43 20.63
CA ARG A 5 2.96 12.33 19.68
C ARG A 5 2.80 11.14 18.72
N TYR A 6 1.99 10.16 19.11
CA TYR A 6 1.79 8.92 18.38
C TYR A 6 0.33 8.77 17.98
N HIS A 7 0.09 8.27 16.77
CA HIS A 7 -1.26 7.94 16.29
C HIS A 7 -1.71 6.59 16.86
N ASN A 8 -0.81 5.61 16.84
CA ASN A 8 -1.01 4.29 17.42
C ASN A 8 0.16 3.99 18.37
N GLN A 9 0.09 4.54 19.59
CA GLN A 9 1.18 4.43 20.57
C GLN A 9 1.57 2.98 20.86
N ALA A 10 0.60 2.06 20.92
CA ALA A 10 0.85 0.65 21.22
C ALA A 10 1.77 -0.02 20.20
N VAL A 11 1.68 0.38 18.93
CA VAL A 11 2.54 -0.17 17.85
C VAL A 11 3.78 0.69 17.65
N GLU A 12 3.66 2.01 17.68
CA GLU A 12 4.75 2.96 17.39
C GLU A 12 5.83 3.01 18.46
N THR A 13 5.55 2.46 19.65
CA THR A 13 6.49 2.42 20.79
C THR A 13 6.89 1.00 21.20
N LEU A 14 6.58 -0.02 20.37
CA LEU A 14 7.01 -1.39 20.61
C LEU A 14 8.53 -1.46 20.81
N ALA A 15 8.96 -2.28 21.77
CA ALA A 15 10.37 -2.61 21.91
C ALA A 15 10.85 -3.34 20.65
N ARG A 16 12.13 -3.21 20.33
CA ARG A 16 12.69 -3.76 19.08
C ARG A 16 12.37 -5.26 18.89
N PRO A 17 12.53 -6.14 19.91
CA PRO A 17 12.21 -7.56 19.76
C PRO A 17 10.73 -7.83 19.48
N ASP A 18 9.82 -7.07 20.11
CA ASP A 18 8.37 -7.24 19.91
C ASP A 18 7.95 -6.76 18.51
N LEU A 19 8.60 -5.69 18.02
CA LEU A 19 8.39 -5.20 16.66
C LEU A 19 8.88 -6.22 15.62
N ASP A 20 10.06 -6.80 15.82
CA ASP A 20 10.60 -7.83 14.92
C ASP A 20 9.69 -9.06 14.90
N ALA A 21 9.21 -9.53 16.06
CA ALA A 21 8.27 -10.64 16.16
C ALA A 21 6.94 -10.36 15.43
N LEU A 22 6.40 -9.14 15.57
CA LEU A 22 5.19 -8.70 14.85
C LEU A 22 5.44 -8.65 13.33
N ILE A 23 6.60 -8.16 12.89
CA ILE A 23 6.97 -8.14 11.47
C ILE A 23 7.03 -9.57 10.93
N ASP A 24 7.68 -10.49 11.63
CA ASP A 24 7.82 -11.88 11.19
C ASP A 24 6.46 -12.59 11.11
N GLU A 25 5.55 -12.32 12.05
CA GLU A 25 4.15 -12.78 11.97
C GLU A 25 3.46 -12.29 10.69
N ARG A 26 3.61 -11.00 10.38
CA ARG A 26 3.02 -10.39 9.18
C ARG A 26 3.65 -10.91 7.90
N VAL A 27 4.95 -11.16 7.89
CA VAL A 27 5.65 -11.77 6.76
C VAL A 27 5.09 -13.17 6.47
N ARG A 28 5.03 -14.04 7.48
CA ARG A 28 4.45 -15.39 7.35
C ARG A 28 3.01 -15.34 6.82
N TYR A 29 2.20 -14.44 7.38
CA TYR A 29 0.83 -14.24 6.93
C TYR A 29 0.78 -13.81 5.46
N THR A 30 1.57 -12.80 5.06
CA THR A 30 1.54 -12.24 3.70
C THR A 30 2.02 -13.24 2.66
N VAL A 31 3.09 -14.00 2.94
CA VAL A 31 3.60 -15.01 2.00
C VAL A 31 2.57 -16.13 1.80
N ARG A 32 2.01 -16.66 2.89
CA ARG A 32 0.96 -17.68 2.82
C ARG A 32 -0.28 -17.16 2.08
N TYR A 33 -0.74 -15.95 2.42
CA TYR A 33 -1.88 -15.33 1.76
C TYR A 33 -1.65 -15.19 0.25
N ALA A 34 -0.44 -14.77 -0.16
CA ALA A 34 -0.08 -14.62 -1.56
C ALA A 34 -0.12 -15.97 -2.32
N ASP A 35 0.41 -17.04 -1.74
CA ASP A 35 0.36 -18.39 -2.32
C ASP A 35 -1.08 -18.91 -2.49
N GLU A 36 -1.90 -18.72 -1.46
CA GLU A 36 -3.29 -19.18 -1.41
C GLU A 36 -4.19 -18.39 -2.37
N HIS A 37 -3.99 -17.09 -2.51
CA HIS A 37 -4.98 -16.21 -3.15
C HIS A 37 -4.52 -15.60 -4.50
N SER A 38 -3.22 -15.59 -4.79
CA SER A 38 -2.70 -14.97 -6.02
C SER A 38 -2.24 -16.02 -7.03
N PRO A 39 -2.89 -16.12 -8.21
CA PRO A 39 -2.44 -17.01 -9.27
C PRO A 39 -1.00 -16.76 -9.72
N PHE A 40 -0.53 -15.51 -9.63
CA PHE A 40 0.86 -15.18 -9.91
C PHE A 40 1.81 -15.78 -8.88
N TYR A 41 1.61 -15.49 -7.58
CA TYR A 41 2.57 -15.89 -6.55
C TYR A 41 2.68 -17.40 -6.41
N ARG A 42 1.56 -18.14 -6.49
CA ARG A 42 1.59 -19.61 -6.49
C ARG A 42 2.52 -20.18 -7.55
N ARG A 43 2.34 -19.78 -8.81
CA ARG A 43 3.20 -20.22 -9.93
C ARG A 43 4.64 -19.70 -9.80
N TRP A 44 4.80 -18.52 -9.21
CA TRP A 44 6.11 -17.91 -9.01
C TRP A 44 6.91 -18.67 -7.95
N PHE A 45 6.29 -19.05 -6.83
CA PHE A 45 6.89 -19.88 -5.80
C PHE A 45 7.26 -21.26 -6.34
N GLU A 46 6.33 -21.94 -7.02
CA GLU A 46 6.58 -23.24 -7.69
C GLU A 46 7.78 -23.16 -8.64
N ARG A 47 7.83 -22.13 -9.50
CA ARG A 47 8.90 -21.96 -10.48
C ARG A 47 10.27 -21.74 -9.84
N HIS A 48 10.32 -21.09 -8.69
CA HIS A 48 11.55 -20.76 -7.99
C HIS A 48 11.89 -21.75 -6.86
N ASN A 49 11.13 -22.85 -6.74
CA ASN A 49 11.25 -23.83 -5.66
C ASN A 49 11.21 -23.18 -4.26
N VAL A 50 10.40 -22.13 -4.12
CA VAL A 50 10.17 -21.46 -2.84
C VAL A 50 9.03 -22.18 -2.15
N LEU A 51 9.27 -22.64 -0.93
CA LEU A 51 8.24 -23.18 -0.05
C LEU A 51 7.74 -22.04 0.86
N PRO A 52 6.47 -21.60 0.76
CA PRO A 52 5.92 -20.53 1.59
C PRO A 52 6.17 -20.73 3.10
N GLU A 53 6.10 -21.97 3.57
CA GLU A 53 6.32 -22.38 4.96
C GLU A 53 7.79 -22.29 5.43
N ALA A 54 8.74 -22.18 4.50
CA ALA A 54 10.14 -21.96 4.80
C ALA A 54 10.44 -20.49 5.12
N ILE A 55 9.58 -19.56 4.70
CA ILE A 55 9.71 -18.13 5.02
C ILE A 55 9.11 -17.89 6.41
N ARG A 56 9.97 -17.71 7.42
CA ARG A 56 9.61 -17.62 8.83
C ARG A 56 9.85 -16.25 9.42
N GLU A 57 10.85 -15.53 8.93
CA GLU A 57 11.24 -14.21 9.39
C GLU A 57 11.47 -13.25 8.21
N HIS A 58 11.52 -11.95 8.51
CA HIS A 58 11.72 -10.92 7.48
C HIS A 58 13.06 -11.01 6.76
N GLU A 59 14.05 -11.64 7.38
CA GLU A 59 15.37 -11.88 6.81
C GLU A 59 15.33 -12.87 5.63
N ASP A 60 14.47 -13.90 5.70
CA ASP A 60 14.27 -14.89 4.63
C ASP A 60 13.78 -14.26 3.31
N LEU A 61 13.17 -13.08 3.38
CA LEU A 61 12.74 -12.35 2.19
C LEU A 61 13.90 -11.93 1.27
N ARG A 62 15.13 -11.89 1.78
CA ARG A 62 16.32 -11.56 1.00
C ARG A 62 16.69 -12.62 -0.03
N ASP A 63 16.29 -13.87 0.22
CA ASP A 63 16.58 -15.00 -0.66
C ASP A 63 15.52 -15.14 -1.78
N LEU A 64 14.42 -14.41 -1.67
CA LEU A 64 13.35 -14.40 -2.66
C LEU A 64 13.80 -13.63 -3.92
N PRO A 65 13.58 -14.18 -5.13
CA PRO A 65 13.86 -13.43 -6.35
C PRO A 65 13.03 -12.14 -6.44
N ILE A 66 13.59 -11.11 -7.08
CA ILE A 66 12.91 -9.81 -7.16
C ILE A 66 11.83 -9.81 -8.25
N ILE A 67 10.64 -9.36 -7.90
CA ILE A 67 9.55 -9.08 -8.84
C ILE A 67 9.69 -7.65 -9.35
N SER A 68 10.03 -7.51 -10.64
CA SER A 68 10.19 -6.19 -11.27
C SER A 68 8.86 -5.59 -11.72
N GLY A 69 8.85 -4.27 -11.96
CA GLY A 69 7.71 -3.61 -12.60
C GLY A 69 7.42 -4.12 -14.03
N ALA A 70 8.42 -4.65 -14.73
CA ALA A 70 8.24 -5.32 -16.02
C ALA A 70 7.53 -6.66 -15.85
N THR A 71 7.84 -7.41 -14.78
CA THR A 71 7.13 -8.63 -14.41
C THR A 71 5.66 -8.32 -14.17
N ILE A 72 5.33 -7.30 -13.36
CA ILE A 72 3.92 -6.93 -13.10
C ILE A 72 3.15 -6.71 -14.41
N ARG A 73 3.70 -5.88 -15.32
CA ARG A 73 3.09 -5.61 -16.63
C ARG A 73 2.87 -6.87 -17.48
N ARG A 74 3.80 -7.82 -17.47
CA ARG A 74 3.67 -9.06 -18.25
C ARG A 74 2.48 -9.93 -17.81
N TYR A 75 2.07 -9.82 -16.56
CA TYR A 75 1.05 -10.68 -15.94
C TYR A 75 -0.30 -9.96 -15.72
N GLN A 76 -0.56 -8.92 -16.51
CA GLN A 76 -1.83 -8.20 -16.57
C GLN A 76 -2.16 -7.84 -18.03
N PRO A 77 -3.42 -7.49 -18.34
CA PRO A 77 -3.79 -6.95 -19.64
C PRO A 77 -3.01 -5.66 -20.00
N PRO A 78 -2.73 -5.43 -21.30
CA PRO A 78 -3.07 -6.31 -22.43
C PRO A 78 -2.08 -7.47 -22.66
N GLN A 79 -0.99 -7.58 -21.88
CA GLN A 79 0.05 -8.60 -22.10
C GLN A 79 -0.38 -10.02 -21.69
N ALA A 80 -1.30 -10.13 -20.73
CA ALA A 80 -1.91 -11.37 -20.30
C ALA A 80 -3.44 -11.27 -20.40
N GLY A 81 -4.11 -12.41 -20.59
CA GLY A 81 -5.57 -12.49 -20.62
C GLY A 81 -6.26 -12.26 -19.26
N ALA A 82 -5.50 -12.07 -18.18
CA ALA A 82 -6.04 -11.89 -16.83
C ALA A 82 -5.08 -11.09 -15.95
N PHE A 83 -5.63 -10.42 -14.93
CA PHE A 83 -4.88 -9.75 -13.86
C PHE A 83 -4.36 -10.78 -12.83
N CYS A 84 -3.20 -11.37 -13.09
CA CYS A 84 -2.72 -12.51 -12.32
C CYS A 84 -2.31 -12.17 -10.87
N PHE A 85 -2.08 -10.89 -10.56
CA PHE A 85 -1.77 -10.41 -9.22
C PHE A 85 -3.01 -10.15 -8.35
N LYS A 86 -4.22 -10.13 -8.94
CA LYS A 86 -5.47 -9.90 -8.19
C LYS A 86 -5.69 -11.06 -7.22
N SER A 87 -5.74 -10.72 -5.93
CA SER A 87 -5.74 -11.70 -4.83
C SER A 87 -7.07 -11.73 -4.08
N VAL A 88 -8.11 -11.10 -4.61
CA VAL A 88 -9.47 -11.08 -4.06
C VAL A 88 -10.47 -11.26 -5.21
N PRO A 89 -11.70 -11.74 -4.96
CA PRO A 89 -12.73 -11.79 -5.99
C PRO A 89 -13.22 -10.37 -6.33
N TRP A 90 -13.91 -10.21 -7.46
CA TRP A 90 -14.21 -8.86 -8.00
C TRP A 90 -15.16 -8.05 -7.13
N GLU A 91 -16.09 -8.72 -6.46
CA GLU A 91 -17.04 -8.14 -5.51
C GLU A 91 -16.38 -7.53 -4.26
N ALA A 92 -15.16 -7.94 -3.93
CA ALA A 92 -14.38 -7.38 -2.83
C ALA A 92 -13.50 -6.18 -3.26
N VAL A 93 -13.34 -5.94 -4.56
CA VAL A 93 -12.56 -4.83 -5.08
C VAL A 93 -13.36 -3.54 -4.94
N PHE A 94 -12.86 -2.61 -4.12
CA PHE A 94 -13.47 -1.30 -3.93
C PHE A 94 -13.01 -0.31 -4.99
N THR A 95 -11.71 -0.23 -5.27
CA THR A 95 -11.17 0.59 -6.37
C THR A 95 -10.12 -0.12 -7.21
N ILE A 96 -10.04 0.30 -8.47
CA ILE A 96 -8.93 -0.02 -9.36
C ILE A 96 -8.13 1.25 -9.59
N ASN A 97 -6.83 1.19 -9.29
CA ASN A 97 -5.91 2.30 -9.47
C ASN A 97 -4.82 1.91 -10.46
N GLU A 98 -4.23 2.89 -11.12
CA GLU A 98 -3.22 2.67 -12.14
C GLU A 98 -2.10 3.68 -12.00
N THR A 99 -0.87 3.24 -12.23
CA THR A 99 0.24 4.19 -12.33
C THR A 99 0.09 5.06 -13.57
N SER A 100 0.50 6.34 -13.51
CA SER A 100 0.45 7.30 -14.62
C SER A 100 1.23 6.92 -15.89
N GLY A 101 1.87 5.75 -15.94
CA GLY A 101 2.31 5.12 -17.18
C GLY A 101 3.36 5.90 -17.96
N THR A 102 4.47 6.32 -17.35
CA THR A 102 5.55 7.04 -18.05
C THR A 102 6.34 6.19 -19.06
N SER A 103 6.10 4.87 -19.12
CA SER A 103 6.84 3.90 -19.94
C SER A 103 5.96 3.01 -20.84
N GLY A 104 4.71 3.42 -21.10
CA GLY A 104 3.79 2.72 -22.00
C GLY A 104 2.60 2.10 -21.28
N ILE A 105 2.77 0.92 -20.66
CA ILE A 105 1.67 0.21 -20.01
C ILE A 105 1.60 0.55 -18.51
N PRO A 106 0.46 1.09 -18.00
CA PRO A 106 0.28 1.36 -16.59
C PRO A 106 0.19 0.05 -15.80
N LYS A 107 0.63 0.04 -14.53
CA LYS A 107 0.40 -1.09 -13.62
C LYS A 107 -0.92 -0.89 -12.89
N SER A 108 -1.77 -1.91 -12.86
CA SER A 108 -3.07 -1.84 -12.18
C SER A 108 -2.99 -2.42 -10.77
N PHE A 109 -3.69 -1.80 -9.83
CA PHE A 109 -3.80 -2.18 -8.43
C PHE A 109 -5.27 -2.35 -8.06
N PHE A 110 -5.59 -3.40 -7.33
CA PHE A 110 -6.94 -3.74 -6.87
C PHE A 110 -6.96 -3.58 -5.36
N LEU A 111 -7.73 -2.63 -4.87
CA LEU A 111 -7.75 -2.28 -3.45
C LEU A 111 -9.13 -2.56 -2.87
N THR A 112 -9.17 -3.27 -1.74
CA THR A 112 -10.39 -3.41 -0.95
C THR A 112 -10.65 -2.16 -0.12
N TRP A 113 -11.79 -2.09 0.57
CA TRP A 113 -12.04 -1.01 1.52
C TRP A 113 -11.05 -1.05 2.69
N GLU A 114 -10.72 -2.24 3.19
CA GLU A 114 -9.74 -2.44 4.26
C GLU A 114 -8.34 -1.96 3.83
N ASP A 115 -7.98 -2.10 2.56
CA ASP A 115 -6.73 -1.53 2.04
C ASP A 115 -6.75 0.01 2.06
N TRP A 116 -7.88 0.62 1.71
CA TRP A 116 -8.07 2.06 1.82
C TRP A 116 -7.95 2.55 3.26
N GLU A 117 -8.54 1.84 4.21
CA GLU A 117 -8.42 2.14 5.64
C GLU A 117 -6.97 2.03 6.12
N ARG A 118 -6.24 0.98 5.73
CA ARG A 118 -4.80 0.84 6.06
C ARG A 118 -3.96 1.97 5.47
N TYR A 119 -4.24 2.39 4.24
CA TYR A 119 -3.57 3.55 3.65
C TYR A 119 -3.91 4.83 4.42
N ALA A 120 -5.17 5.03 4.79
CA ALA A 120 -5.59 6.19 5.58
C ALA A 120 -4.91 6.21 6.96
N GLU A 121 -4.84 5.07 7.67
CA GLU A 121 -4.13 4.94 8.95
C GLU A 121 -2.66 5.34 8.81
N LYS A 122 -1.97 4.87 7.75
CA LYS A 122 -0.59 5.28 7.45
C LYS A 122 -0.47 6.80 7.32
N TYR A 123 -1.38 7.45 6.59
CA TYR A 123 -1.35 8.91 6.43
C TYR A 123 -1.73 9.65 7.72
N ALA A 124 -2.63 9.11 8.52
CA ALA A 124 -2.99 9.67 9.82
C ALA A 124 -1.78 9.65 10.75
N ARG A 125 -1.04 8.53 10.79
CA ARG A 125 0.24 8.43 11.49
C ARG A 125 1.26 9.44 11.01
N LEU A 126 1.39 9.65 9.70
CA LEU A 126 2.26 10.69 9.15
C LEU A 126 1.84 12.08 9.63
N PHE A 127 0.56 12.43 9.57
CA PHE A 127 0.06 13.73 10.03
C PHE A 127 0.33 13.96 11.51
N VAL A 128 -0.02 13.00 12.37
CA VAL A 128 0.25 13.10 13.82
C VAL A 128 1.75 13.24 14.10
N SER A 129 2.60 12.50 13.39
CA SER A 129 4.07 12.58 13.56
C SER A 129 4.64 13.97 13.24
N GLN A 130 3.97 14.73 12.38
CA GLN A 130 4.35 16.10 12.01
C GLN A 130 3.65 17.16 12.88
N GLY A 131 2.86 16.75 13.86
CA GLY A 131 2.12 17.65 14.72
C GLY A 131 0.91 18.29 14.03
N PHE A 132 0.28 17.61 13.06
CA PHE A 132 -1.03 18.05 12.59
C PHE A 132 -2.15 17.51 13.50
N GLY A 133 -3.17 18.33 13.72
CA GLY A 133 -4.34 17.96 14.51
C GLY A 133 -5.59 18.79 14.17
N PRO A 134 -6.62 18.72 15.02
CA PRO A 134 -7.88 19.40 14.78
C PRO A 134 -7.71 20.91 14.55
N GLY A 135 -8.24 21.40 13.42
CA GLY A 135 -8.19 22.82 13.04
C GLY A 135 -7.06 23.20 12.09
N ASP A 136 -6.06 22.33 11.90
CA ASP A 136 -5.00 22.54 10.91
C ASP A 136 -5.53 22.42 9.48
N ARG A 137 -4.78 23.02 8.54
CA ARG A 137 -5.10 23.00 7.11
C ARG A 137 -3.91 22.49 6.31
N VAL A 138 -4.13 21.46 5.51
CA VAL A 138 -3.11 20.82 4.66
C VAL A 138 -3.48 20.97 3.20
N VAL A 139 -2.55 21.49 2.38
CA VAL A 139 -2.74 21.59 0.93
C VAL A 139 -2.22 20.32 0.27
N VAL A 140 -3.11 19.57 -0.40
CA VAL A 140 -2.74 18.39 -1.18
C VAL A 140 -2.52 18.79 -2.63
N CYS A 141 -1.25 18.84 -3.02
CA CYS A 141 -0.77 19.25 -4.35
C CYS A 141 -0.56 18.07 -5.31
N THR A 142 -1.29 16.97 -5.12
CA THR A 142 -1.26 15.82 -6.02
C THR A 142 -2.65 15.57 -6.60
N SER A 143 -2.71 14.96 -7.79
CA SER A 143 -3.97 14.59 -8.45
C SER A 143 -4.81 13.66 -7.56
N TYR A 144 -6.12 13.88 -7.53
CA TYR A 144 -7.10 13.04 -6.83
C TYR A 144 -7.65 11.89 -7.69
N GLY A 145 -7.25 11.80 -8.95
CA GLY A 145 -7.70 10.72 -9.85
C GLY A 145 -7.10 9.37 -9.45
N MET A 146 -6.19 8.83 -10.27
CA MET A 146 -5.63 7.49 -10.04
C MET A 146 -4.71 7.39 -8.81
N ASN A 147 -4.37 8.51 -8.16
CA ASN A 147 -3.52 8.53 -6.98
C ASN A 147 -4.31 8.11 -5.73
N VAL A 148 -4.06 6.89 -5.24
CA VAL A 148 -4.65 6.39 -3.99
C VAL A 148 -4.26 7.24 -2.78
N GLY A 149 -3.06 7.81 -2.77
CA GLY A 149 -2.53 8.61 -1.67
C GLY A 149 -3.35 9.86 -1.39
N ALA A 150 -3.68 10.64 -2.43
CA ALA A 150 -4.49 11.85 -2.30
C ALA A 150 -5.86 11.57 -1.66
N ASN A 151 -6.49 10.47 -2.09
CA ASN A 151 -7.80 10.05 -1.62
C ASN A 151 -7.75 9.56 -0.17
N THR A 152 -6.78 8.73 0.17
CA THR A 152 -6.63 8.17 1.53
C THR A 152 -6.10 9.20 2.53
N MET A 153 -5.34 10.21 2.09
CA MET A 153 -5.01 11.39 2.90
C MET A 153 -6.25 12.20 3.29
N THR A 154 -7.27 12.27 2.41
CA THR A 154 -8.56 12.89 2.78
C THR A 154 -9.24 12.11 3.90
N LEU A 155 -9.26 10.78 3.83
CA LEU A 155 -9.84 9.95 4.89
C LEU A 155 -9.09 10.14 6.22
N ALA A 156 -7.76 10.08 6.18
CA ALA A 156 -6.92 10.33 7.33
C ALA A 156 -7.19 11.70 7.97
N ALA A 157 -7.31 12.74 7.14
CA ALA A 157 -7.57 14.09 7.62
C ALA A 157 -8.96 14.24 8.23
N ARG A 158 -9.99 13.58 7.65
CA ARG A 158 -11.34 13.51 8.25
C ARG A 158 -11.26 12.97 9.68
N ASP A 159 -10.54 11.86 9.86
CA ASP A 159 -10.47 11.16 11.15
C ASP A 159 -9.67 11.95 12.19
N LEU A 160 -8.72 12.79 11.75
CA LEU A 160 -7.90 13.65 12.62
C LEU A 160 -8.47 15.07 12.83
N GLY A 161 -9.58 15.43 12.19
CA GLY A 161 -10.11 16.79 12.22
C GLY A 161 -9.25 17.83 11.49
N VAL A 162 -8.40 17.37 10.57
CA VAL A 162 -7.56 18.22 9.71
C VAL A 162 -8.35 18.60 8.45
N THR A 163 -8.30 19.88 8.08
CA THR A 163 -8.93 20.35 6.83
C THR A 163 -8.00 20.14 5.65
N ILE A 164 -8.45 19.45 4.60
CA ILE A 164 -7.69 19.27 3.37
C ILE A 164 -8.13 20.27 2.31
N ILE A 165 -7.17 21.06 1.82
CA ILE A 165 -7.32 21.93 0.66
C ILE A 165 -6.86 21.16 -0.56
N ARG A 166 -7.81 20.74 -1.41
CA ARG A 166 -7.53 19.98 -2.63
C ARG A 166 -7.12 20.93 -3.75
N ARG A 167 -5.83 20.93 -4.12
CA ARG A 167 -5.32 21.76 -5.21
C ARG A 167 -5.10 20.98 -6.50
N GLY A 168 -4.85 19.66 -6.42
CA GLY A 168 -4.45 18.87 -7.58
C GLY A 168 -3.02 19.17 -8.02
N ASN A 169 -2.60 18.62 -9.16
CA ASN A 169 -1.32 18.98 -9.75
C ASN A 169 -1.40 20.43 -10.24
N ALA A 170 -0.53 21.31 -9.74
CA ALA A 170 -0.36 22.62 -10.34
C ALA A 170 0.26 22.43 -11.74
N PRO A 171 -0.26 23.07 -12.81
CA PRO A 171 0.43 23.07 -14.08
C PRO A 171 1.82 23.65 -13.87
N SER A 172 2.86 22.97 -14.39
CA SER A 172 4.18 23.58 -14.51
C SER A 172 3.99 24.86 -15.31
N ARG A 173 4.26 26.02 -14.71
CA ARG A 173 4.41 27.25 -15.48
C ARG A 173 5.63 27.02 -16.38
N SER A 174 5.40 26.60 -17.62
CA SER A 174 6.36 26.77 -18.71
C SER A 174 6.46 28.28 -18.94
N GLY A 175 7.43 28.89 -18.27
CA GLY A 175 7.94 30.22 -18.61
C GLY A 175 8.98 30.11 -19.70
#